data_AF-A0A520C753-F1
#
_entry.id   AF-A0A520C753-F1
#
_cell.length_a   1.000
_cell.length_b   1.000
_cell.length_c   1.000
_cell.angle_alpha   90.00
_cell.angle_beta   90.00
_cell.angle_gamma   90.00
#
_symmetry.space_group_name_H-M   'P 1'
#
loop_
_entity.id
_entity.type
_entity.pdbx_description
1 polymer ?
#
loop_
_entity_poly.entity_id
_entity_poly.type
_entity_poly.pdbx_seq_one_letter_code
_entity_poly.pdbx_strand_id
1 'polypeptide(L)'
;AFDKGVICFGPYPADGFFGKGSYKQFDAVLAMYHDQGLIPFKTIAFSTGVNYTAGLKFVRTSPDHGTGYDIAGKNLADESSFIEAIFSAIHIVKRRREQEEMLKNQLRSGGKLVETAFDLKDDAN
;
A
#
# COMPACT_ATOMS: atom_id res chain seq x y z
N ALA A 1 14.26 13.44 2.53
CA ALA A 1 12.88 12.97 2.79
C ALA A 1 12.11 14.03 3.59
N PHE A 2 12.59 14.39 4.77
CA PHE A 2 11.97 15.43 5.61
C PHE A 2 11.84 16.81 4.94
N ASP A 3 12.83 17.25 4.16
CA ASP A 3 12.76 18.54 3.43
C ASP A 3 11.66 18.59 2.36
N LYS A 4 11.18 17.41 1.95
CA LYS A 4 10.05 17.18 1.04
C LYS A 4 8.74 16.87 1.80
N GLY A 5 8.70 17.05 3.11
CA GLY A 5 7.52 16.80 3.96
C GLY A 5 7.24 15.32 4.27
N VAL A 6 8.14 14.40 3.91
CA VAL A 6 7.98 12.98 4.23
C VAL A 6 8.40 12.71 5.66
N ILE A 7 7.46 12.22 6.47
CA ILE A 7 7.69 11.81 7.85
C ILE A 7 8.14 10.34 7.83
N CYS A 8 9.44 10.10 7.93
CA CYS A 8 10.02 8.75 7.90
C CYS A 8 11.01 8.54 9.05
N PHE A 9 10.89 7.44 9.79
CA PHE A 9 11.77 7.15 10.91
C PHE A 9 12.49 5.82 10.71
N GLY A 10 13.70 5.72 11.27
CA GLY A 10 14.56 4.56 11.15
C GLY A 10 16.01 4.95 10.88
N PRO A 11 16.87 3.99 10.50
CA PRO A 11 16.55 2.57 10.32
C PRO A 11 16.22 1.88 11.66
N TYR A 12 15.33 0.87 11.61
CA TYR A 12 15.01 0.01 12.75
C TYR A 12 15.48 -1.43 12.48
N PRO A 13 15.95 -2.17 13.51
CA PRO A 13 16.22 -3.59 13.37
C PRO A 13 14.91 -4.35 13.19
N ALA A 14 14.75 -5.07 12.07
CA ALA A 14 13.47 -5.64 11.64
C ALA A 14 12.90 -6.66 12.64
N ASP A 15 13.74 -7.50 13.21
CA ASP A 15 13.38 -8.48 14.23
C ASP A 15 12.73 -7.83 15.46
N GLY A 16 13.38 -6.81 16.03
CA GLY A 16 12.86 -6.06 17.17
C GLY A 16 11.64 -5.21 16.80
N PHE A 17 11.64 -4.63 15.61
CA PHE A 17 10.57 -3.76 15.11
C PHE A 17 9.24 -4.51 14.96
N PHE A 18 9.28 -5.67 14.31
CA PHE A 18 8.09 -6.53 14.16
C PHE A 18 7.77 -7.30 15.43
N GLY A 19 8.78 -7.86 16.12
CA GLY A 19 8.59 -8.67 17.33
C GLY A 19 7.97 -7.91 18.50
N LYS A 20 8.27 -6.61 18.66
CA LYS A 20 7.66 -5.75 19.69
C LYS A 20 6.36 -5.07 19.25
N GLY A 21 5.94 -5.27 18.00
CA GLY A 21 4.75 -4.60 17.45
C GLY A 21 4.93 -3.10 17.19
N SER A 22 6.16 -2.59 17.07
CA SER A 22 6.43 -1.18 16.81
C SER A 22 5.82 -0.68 15.49
N TYR A 23 5.64 -1.58 14.51
CA TYR A 23 4.97 -1.27 13.25
C TYR A 23 3.55 -0.68 13.40
N LYS A 24 2.87 -0.93 14.52
CA LYS A 24 1.53 -0.39 14.81
C LYS A 24 1.50 1.12 15.02
N GLN A 25 2.66 1.75 15.17
CA GLN A 25 2.81 3.20 15.34
C GLN A 25 3.02 3.93 14.00
N PHE A 26 2.97 3.21 12.88
CA PHE A 26 3.26 3.72 11.54
C PHE A 26 2.11 3.38 10.59
N ASP A 27 1.86 4.28 9.63
CA ASP A 27 0.90 4.02 8.54
C ASP A 27 1.45 3.02 7.50
N ALA A 28 2.78 2.99 7.33
CA ALA A 28 3.46 2.10 6.38
C ALA A 28 4.88 1.77 6.85
N VAL A 29 5.38 0.62 6.39
CA VAL A 29 6.73 0.14 6.67
C VAL A 29 7.46 -0.10 5.35
N LEU A 30 8.65 0.47 5.20
CA LEU A 30 9.53 0.22 4.05
C LEU A 30 10.60 -0.81 4.43
N ALA A 31 10.41 -2.06 4.00
CA ALA A 31 11.43 -3.10 4.08
C ALA A 31 12.46 -2.94 2.94
N MET A 32 13.72 -3.27 3.21
CA MET A 32 14.80 -3.15 2.23
C MET A 32 14.81 -4.31 1.22
N TYR A 33 14.27 -5.46 1.60
CA TYR A 33 14.14 -6.62 0.72
C TYR A 33 12.89 -7.44 1.06
N HIS A 34 12.51 -8.33 0.14
CA HIS A 34 11.26 -9.07 0.15
C HIS A 34 10.97 -9.79 1.46
N ASP A 35 11.83 -10.73 1.87
CA ASP A 35 11.57 -11.57 3.04
C ASP A 35 11.61 -10.79 4.36
N GLN A 36 12.31 -9.65 4.41
CA GLN A 36 12.34 -8.78 5.59
C GLN A 36 10.95 -8.24 5.94
N GLY A 37 10.15 -7.92 4.94
CA GLY A 37 8.80 -7.39 5.11
C GLY A 37 7.72 -8.46 4.98
N LEU A 38 7.88 -9.41 4.05
CA LEU A 38 6.80 -10.34 3.72
C LEU A 38 6.60 -11.41 4.80
N ILE A 39 7.67 -11.92 5.42
CA ILE A 39 7.56 -12.89 6.51
C ILE A 39 6.67 -12.34 7.65
N PRO A 40 6.98 -11.18 8.27
CA PRO A 40 6.14 -10.65 9.34
C PRO A 40 4.75 -10.25 8.84
N PHE A 41 4.63 -9.71 7.62
CA PHE A 41 3.33 -9.40 7.02
C PHE A 41 2.40 -10.62 6.97
N LYS A 42 2.91 -11.76 6.50
CA LYS A 42 2.15 -13.02 6.42
C LYS A 42 1.73 -13.53 7.80
N THR A 43 2.59 -13.37 8.81
CA THR A 43 2.25 -13.74 10.19
C THR A 43 1.16 -12.85 10.78
N ILE A 44 1.11 -11.57 10.39
CA ILE A 44 0.16 -10.58 10.92
C ILE A 44 -1.18 -10.62 10.17
N ALA A 45 -1.15 -10.65 8.83
CA ALA A 45 -2.32 -10.50 7.96
C ALA A 45 -2.95 -11.83 7.54
N PHE A 46 -2.26 -12.95 7.74
CA PHE A 46 -2.73 -14.31 7.43
C PHE A 46 -3.46 -14.43 6.08
N SER A 47 -4.78 -14.60 6.06
CA SER A 47 -5.59 -14.80 4.85
C SER A 47 -6.23 -13.52 4.28
N THR A 48 -6.07 -12.36 4.91
CA THR A 48 -6.67 -11.08 4.47
C THR A 48 -5.66 -10.14 3.80
N GLY A 49 -4.40 -10.58 3.64
CA GLY A 49 -3.37 -9.81 2.96
C GLY A 49 -3.76 -9.47 1.52
N VAL A 50 -3.41 -8.26 1.08
CA VAL A 50 -3.61 -7.76 -0.28
C VAL A 50 -2.30 -7.19 -0.81
N ASN A 51 -1.95 -7.57 -2.04
CA ASN A 51 -0.84 -6.97 -2.76
C ASN A 51 -1.33 -5.75 -3.55
N TYR A 52 -0.78 -4.58 -3.25
CA TYR A 52 -1.04 -3.33 -3.98
C TYR A 52 0.20 -2.89 -4.76
N THR A 53 0.03 -2.50 -6.01
CA THR A 53 1.12 -1.99 -6.84
C THR A 53 1.05 -0.47 -6.92
N ALA A 54 1.90 0.20 -6.15
CA ALA A 54 2.06 1.65 -6.19
C ALA A 54 2.77 2.11 -7.48
N GLY A 55 2.60 3.39 -7.83
CA GLY A 55 3.30 4.03 -8.97
C GLY A 55 2.64 3.86 -10.34
N LEU A 56 1.59 3.05 -10.48
CA LEU A 56 0.85 2.91 -11.73
C LEU A 56 -0.18 4.04 -11.92
N LYS A 57 -0.47 4.38 -13.20
CA LYS A 57 -1.51 5.34 -13.60
C LYS A 57 -2.94 4.85 -13.28
N PHE A 58 -3.11 3.55 -12.99
CA PHE A 58 -4.37 2.93 -12.59
C PHE A 58 -4.21 2.15 -11.28
N VAL A 59 -5.33 1.81 -10.64
CA VAL A 59 -5.34 1.02 -9.39
C VAL A 59 -5.18 -0.46 -9.74
N ARG A 60 -4.19 -1.13 -9.13
CA ARG A 60 -3.99 -2.58 -9.24
C ARG A 60 -3.79 -3.19 -7.86
N THR A 61 -4.66 -4.13 -7.54
CA THR A 61 -4.55 -5.02 -6.37
C THR A 61 -4.50 -6.47 -6.83
N SER A 62 -4.02 -7.37 -5.98
CA SER A 62 -4.08 -8.81 -6.20
C SER A 62 -4.16 -9.55 -4.87
N PRO A 63 -4.66 -10.79 -4.86
CA PRO A 63 -4.56 -11.65 -3.69
C PRO A 63 -3.10 -11.89 -3.31
N ASP A 64 -2.91 -12.37 -2.09
CA ASP A 64 -1.61 -12.59 -1.49
C ASP A 64 -1.21 -14.09 -1.48
N HIS A 65 -2.04 -14.98 -2.01
CA HIS A 65 -1.70 -16.40 -2.16
C HIS A 65 -1.16 -16.74 -3.56
N GLY A 66 -0.56 -17.92 -3.68
CA GLY A 66 -0.13 -18.51 -4.95
C GLY A 66 -1.28 -19.14 -5.75
N THR A 67 -0.94 -19.96 -6.74
CA THR A 67 -1.90 -20.55 -7.69
C THR A 67 -2.78 -21.67 -7.11
N GLY A 68 -2.38 -22.31 -6.01
CA GLY A 68 -3.17 -23.37 -5.36
C GLY A 68 -3.47 -24.58 -6.26
N TYR A 69 -2.49 -25.05 -7.06
CA TYR A 69 -2.70 -26.14 -8.03
C TYR A 69 -3.20 -27.45 -7.38
N ASP A 70 -2.79 -27.72 -6.15
CA ASP A 70 -3.17 -28.89 -5.36
C ASP A 70 -4.65 -28.87 -4.95
N ILE A 71 -5.29 -27.70 -4.90
CA ILE A 71 -6.70 -27.53 -4.51
C ILE A 71 -7.61 -27.12 -5.67
N ALA A 72 -7.06 -26.92 -6.87
CA ALA A 72 -7.80 -26.53 -8.06
C ALA A 72 -8.93 -27.55 -8.37
N GLY A 73 -10.15 -27.04 -8.58
CA GLY A 73 -11.33 -27.86 -8.88
C GLY A 73 -11.90 -28.65 -7.69
N LYS A 74 -11.34 -28.52 -6.48
CA LYS A 74 -11.80 -29.23 -5.28
C LYS A 74 -12.78 -28.45 -4.40
N ASN A 75 -13.04 -27.19 -4.74
CA ASN A 75 -13.88 -26.28 -3.95
C ASN A 75 -13.40 -26.11 -2.49
N LEU A 76 -12.07 -26.02 -2.31
CA LEU A 76 -11.41 -25.88 -1.00
C LEU A 76 -10.66 -24.55 -0.81
N ALA A 77 -10.67 -23.67 -1.81
CA ALA A 77 -9.96 -22.40 -1.75
C ALA A 77 -10.65 -21.42 -0.80
N ASP A 78 -9.86 -20.68 -0.02
CA ASP A 78 -10.33 -19.54 0.76
C ASP A 78 -10.26 -18.28 -0.11
N GLU A 79 -11.43 -17.72 -0.44
CA GLU A 79 -11.58 -16.54 -1.28
C GLU A 79 -11.32 -15.20 -0.57
N SER A 80 -11.07 -15.21 0.75
CA SER A 80 -11.00 -14.01 1.59
C SER A 80 -10.00 -12.96 1.04
N SER A 81 -8.77 -13.36 0.71
CA SER A 81 -7.75 -12.46 0.15
C SER A 81 -8.17 -11.87 -1.20
N PHE A 82 -8.90 -12.63 -2.02
CA PHE A 82 -9.38 -12.16 -3.31
C PHE A 82 -10.51 -11.13 -3.15
N ILE A 83 -11.44 -11.39 -2.23
CA ILE A 83 -12.51 -10.44 -1.86
C ILE A 83 -11.90 -9.14 -1.32
N GLU A 84 -10.93 -9.24 -0.40
CA GLU A 84 -10.22 -8.07 0.16
C GLU A 84 -9.47 -7.28 -0.92
N ALA A 85 -8.87 -7.97 -1.91
CA ALA A 85 -8.21 -7.30 -3.03
C ALA A 85 -9.20 -6.49 -3.87
N ILE A 86 -10.42 -6.99 -4.11
CA ILE A 86 -11.48 -6.27 -4.82
C ILE A 86 -11.92 -5.04 -4.02
N PHE A 87 -12.26 -5.22 -2.74
CA PHE A 87 -12.72 -4.10 -1.91
C PHE A 87 -11.65 -3.04 -1.70
N SER A 88 -10.39 -3.45 -1.55
CA SER A 88 -9.24 -2.53 -1.51
C SER A 88 -9.14 -1.69 -2.78
N ALA A 89 -9.30 -2.29 -3.97
CA ALA A 89 -9.31 -1.54 -5.22
C ALA A 89 -10.45 -0.52 -5.27
N ILE A 90 -11.67 -0.92 -4.91
CA ILE A 90 -12.84 -0.03 -4.85
C ILE A 90 -12.57 1.15 -3.90
N HIS A 91 -12.05 0.87 -2.71
CA HIS A 91 -11.76 1.89 -1.71
C HIS A 91 -10.70 2.89 -2.21
N ILE A 92 -9.60 2.41 -2.78
CA ILE A 92 -8.54 3.26 -3.32
C ILE A 92 -9.09 4.14 -4.45
N VAL A 93 -9.90 3.59 -5.37
CA VAL A 93 -10.51 4.37 -6.46
C VAL A 93 -11.42 5.46 -5.93
N LYS A 94 -12.31 5.15 -4.97
CA LYS A 94 -13.19 6.15 -4.36
C LYS A 94 -12.40 7.25 -3.68
N ARG A 95 -11.39 6.88 -2.88
CA ARG A 95 -10.55 7.85 -2.16
C ARG A 95 -9.79 8.77 -3.11
N ARG A 96 -9.24 8.25 -4.22
CA ARG A 96 -8.56 9.07 -5.23
C ARG A 96 -9.52 10.09 -5.86
N ARG A 97 -10.74 9.68 -6.22
CA ARG A 97 -11.77 10.59 -6.77
C ARG A 97 -12.20 11.66 -5.78
N GLU A 98 -12.46 11.28 -4.54
CA GLU A 98 -12.80 12.23 -3.47
C GLU A 98 -11.68 13.25 -3.27
N GLN A 99 -10.43 12.78 -3.24
CA GLN A 99 -9.26 13.64 -3.11
C GLN A 99 -9.12 14.61 -4.30
N GLU A 100 -9.29 14.13 -5.54
CA GLU A 100 -9.30 14.97 -6.74
C GLU A 100 -10.38 16.06 -6.67
N GLU A 101 -11.58 15.70 -6.22
CA GLU A 101 -12.69 16.66 -6.05
C GLU A 101 -12.37 17.72 -4.99
N MET A 102 -11.83 17.30 -3.83
CA MET A 102 -11.43 18.22 -2.74
C MET A 102 -10.33 19.19 -3.17
N LEU A 103 -9.37 18.73 -3.97
CA LEU A 103 -8.21 19.52 -4.38
C LEU A 103 -8.50 20.43 -5.59
N LYS A 104 -9.58 20.18 -6.34
CA LYS A 104 -9.97 20.93 -7.54
C LYS A 104 -10.03 22.45 -7.32
N ASN A 105 -10.50 22.88 -6.15
CA ASN A 105 -10.67 24.30 -5.79
C ASN A 105 -9.76 24.73 -4.63
N GLN A 106 -8.66 24.01 -4.36
CA GLN A 106 -7.77 24.36 -3.27
C GLN A 106 -7.16 25.75 -3.50
N LEU A 107 -7.24 26.63 -2.49
CA LEU A 107 -6.59 27.93 -2.51
C LEU A 107 -5.07 27.74 -2.59
N ARG A 108 -4.47 28.17 -3.70
CA ARG A 108 -3.01 28.19 -3.89
C ARG A 108 -2.41 29.38 -3.15
N SER A 109 -2.26 29.26 -1.83
CA SER A 109 -1.41 30.18 -1.06
C SER A 109 0.06 29.82 -1.28
N GLY A 110 0.95 30.81 -1.35
CA GLY A 110 2.38 30.67 -1.71
C GLY A 110 3.28 29.85 -0.76
N GLY A 111 2.73 28.87 -0.04
CA GLY A 111 3.48 27.82 0.66
C GLY A 111 3.74 26.62 -0.27
N LYS A 112 4.79 25.84 0.04
CA LYS A 112 5.19 24.63 -0.72
C LYS A 112 3.96 23.81 -1.13
N LEU A 113 3.80 23.61 -2.44
CA LEU A 113 2.76 22.77 -3.04
C LEU A 113 2.81 21.37 -2.40
N VAL A 114 1.66 20.88 -1.95
CA VAL A 114 1.48 19.43 -1.81
C VAL A 114 1.35 18.92 -3.23
N GLU A 115 2.43 18.34 -3.77
CA GLU A 115 2.41 17.75 -5.10
C GLU A 115 1.33 16.67 -5.16
N THR A 116 0.32 16.94 -5.97
CA THR A 116 -0.74 16.00 -6.29
C THR A 116 -0.32 15.14 -7.48
N ALA A 117 -1.05 14.06 -7.78
CA ALA A 117 -0.82 13.29 -9.01
C ALA A 117 -0.96 14.14 -10.30
N PHE A 118 -1.59 15.32 -10.22
CA PHE A 118 -1.65 16.30 -11.31
C PHE A 118 -0.40 17.18 -11.42
N ASP A 119 0.38 17.31 -10.35
CA ASP A 119 1.59 18.16 -10.31
C ASP A 119 2.84 17.40 -10.76
N LEU A 120 2.81 16.06 -10.70
CA LEU A 120 3.77 15.19 -11.35
C LEU A 120 3.58 15.30 -12.86
N LYS A 121 4.26 16.27 -13.49
CA LYS A 121 4.54 16.19 -14.92
C LYS A 121 5.33 14.89 -15.17
N ASP A 122 5.11 14.30 -16.33
CA ASP A 122 5.84 13.12 -16.78
C ASP A 122 7.33 13.52 -16.90
N ASP A 123 8.10 13.35 -15.83
CA ASP A 123 9.55 13.54 -15.78
C ASP A 123 10.28 12.40 -16.55
N ALA A 124 9.52 11.55 -17.25
CA ALA A 124 10.03 10.57 -18.19
C ALA A 124 10.43 11.26 -19.51
N ASN A 125 11.54 12.00 -19.46
CA ASN A 125 12.47 12.24 -20.57
C ASN A 125 13.90 12.28 -20.03
#